data_AF-A0A3N9P1Z7-F1
#
_entry.id   AF-A0A3N9P1Z7-F1
#
_cell.length_a   1.000
_cell.length_b   1.000
_cell.length_c   1.000
_cell.angle_alpha   90.00
_cell.angle_beta   90.00
_cell.angle_gamma   90.00
#
_symmetry.space_group_name_H-M   'P 1'
#
loop_
_entity.id
_entity.type
_entity.pdbx_description
1 polymer ?
#
loop_
_entity_poly.entity_id
_entity_poly.type
_entity_poly.pdbx_seq_one_letter_code
_entity_poly.pdbx_strand_id
1 'polypeptide(L)'
;MTLFFLCALHACVTEPQVHVGTTYLREQRIKLPHVNGLDRVAKGTSMQIRGVYWPHFYAVRPWPAIVRINPSDQLEFVLLTDSLDVPHGDVVHLTGTPVDGVISGGVYEKKITMLHAEQFTIERATHKVLARAHRDYQTLRGQLHARAVQPGSKLAWPDQPDWQLIVDEKRATVVALFGAADLMYAVDVNLVYDLQGQKLQEIYAHEWFKGE
;
A
#
# COMPACT_ATOMS: atom_id res chain seq x y z
N MET A 1 1.58 59.32 -1.55
CA MET A 1 2.52 58.42 -0.85
C MET A 1 1.73 57.19 -0.44
N THR A 2 1.75 56.15 -1.27
CA THR A 2 0.90 54.97 -1.09
C THR A 2 1.78 53.82 -0.62
N LEU A 3 1.72 53.49 0.67
CA LEU A 3 2.38 52.30 1.21
C LEU A 3 1.59 51.06 0.81
N PHE A 4 2.16 50.24 -0.06
CA PHE A 4 1.73 48.88 -0.30
C PHE A 4 2.13 48.01 0.89
N PHE A 5 1.17 47.61 1.70
CA PHE A 5 1.33 46.53 2.67
C PHE A 5 1.32 45.20 1.92
N LEU A 6 2.51 44.63 1.67
CA LEU A 6 2.64 43.23 1.27
C LEU A 6 2.40 42.36 2.51
N CYS A 7 1.18 41.86 2.69
CA CYS A 7 0.92 40.74 3.58
C CYS A 7 1.50 39.46 2.94
N ALA A 8 2.72 39.08 3.34
CA ALA A 8 3.26 37.76 3.08
C ALA A 8 2.45 36.73 3.90
N LEU A 9 1.40 36.17 3.29
CA LEU A 9 0.74 34.95 3.75
C LEU A 9 1.76 33.82 3.68
N HIS A 10 2.52 33.62 4.77
CA HIS A 10 3.24 32.38 4.99
C HIS A 10 2.18 31.30 5.20
N ALA A 11 1.88 30.56 4.13
CA ALA A 11 1.13 29.33 4.25
C ALA A 11 1.87 28.45 5.28
N CYS A 12 1.25 28.24 6.44
CA CYS A 12 1.76 27.33 7.45
C CYS A 12 1.85 25.94 6.80
N VAL A 13 3.04 25.56 6.33
CA VAL A 13 3.30 24.19 5.89
C VAL A 13 3.32 23.37 7.17
N THR A 14 2.18 22.77 7.51
CA THR A 14 2.10 21.81 8.61
C THR A 14 3.04 20.67 8.29
N GLU A 15 4.07 20.50 9.12
CA GLU A 15 4.97 19.35 9.02
C GLU A 15 4.19 18.05 9.24
N PRO A 16 4.56 16.95 8.55
CA PRO A 16 3.89 15.68 8.74
C PRO A 16 4.17 15.13 10.15
N GLN A 17 3.16 14.51 10.77
CA GLN A 17 3.33 13.87 12.06
C GLN A 17 4.12 12.56 11.91
N VAL A 18 5.12 12.34 12.76
CA VAL A 18 6.00 11.17 12.67
C VAL A 18 5.79 10.25 13.87
N HIS A 19 5.39 9.01 13.60
CA HIS A 19 5.13 7.94 14.54
C HIS A 19 6.22 6.88 14.41
N VAL A 20 6.94 6.63 15.50
CA VAL A 20 8.04 5.65 15.55
C VAL A 20 7.64 4.49 16.45
N GLY A 21 8.04 3.27 16.10
CA GLY A 21 7.75 2.07 16.88
C GLY A 21 6.40 1.42 16.51
N THR A 22 5.73 1.92 15.47
CA THR A 22 4.45 1.39 14.99
C THR A 22 4.31 1.58 13.48
N THR A 23 3.34 0.90 12.90
CA THR A 23 2.97 1.01 11.47
C THR A 23 1.56 1.55 11.36
N TYR A 24 1.22 2.14 10.21
CA TYR A 24 -0.14 2.60 9.94
C TYR A 24 -1.16 1.46 10.15
N LEU A 25 -0.85 0.27 9.64
CA LEU A 25 -1.72 -0.90 9.77
C LEU A 25 -1.96 -1.28 11.25
N ARG A 26 -0.91 -1.26 12.08
CA ARG A 26 -1.01 -1.56 13.51
C ARG A 26 -1.82 -0.50 14.26
N GLU A 27 -1.53 0.78 14.02
CA GLU A 27 -2.23 1.91 14.65
C GLU A 27 -3.72 1.88 14.32
N GLN A 28 -4.05 1.65 13.04
CA GLN A 28 -5.43 1.62 12.56
C GLN A 28 -6.12 0.26 12.77
N ARG A 29 -5.43 -0.70 13.42
CA ARG A 29 -5.90 -2.06 13.71
C ARG A 29 -6.35 -2.82 12.45
N ILE A 30 -5.71 -2.53 11.32
CA ILE A 30 -5.93 -3.25 10.07
C ILE A 30 -5.21 -4.60 10.16
N LYS A 31 -5.96 -5.68 10.08
CA LYS A 31 -5.48 -7.05 10.31
C LYS A 31 -4.66 -7.57 9.14
N LEU A 32 -3.60 -8.29 9.49
CA LEU A 32 -2.76 -9.13 8.65
C LEU A 32 -2.79 -10.59 9.17
N PRO A 33 -2.42 -11.60 8.36
CA PRO A 33 -2.01 -11.52 6.95
C PRO A 33 -3.18 -11.17 6.03
N HIS A 34 -2.86 -10.92 4.75
CA HIS A 34 -3.88 -10.72 3.73
C HIS A 34 -4.75 -11.97 3.59
N VAL A 35 -6.06 -11.79 3.47
CA VAL A 35 -7.00 -12.89 3.17
C VAL A 35 -7.43 -12.87 1.71
N ASN A 36 -7.68 -14.05 1.14
CA ASN A 36 -8.25 -14.14 -0.19
C ASN A 36 -9.74 -13.81 -0.14
N GLY A 37 -10.14 -12.73 -0.80
CA GLY A 37 -11.52 -12.26 -0.84
C GLY A 37 -12.49 -13.22 -1.54
N LEU A 38 -11.98 -14.24 -2.24
CA LEU A 38 -12.78 -15.23 -2.96
C LEU A 38 -13.02 -16.53 -2.19
N ASP A 39 -12.38 -16.75 -1.04
CA ASP A 39 -12.49 -18.02 -0.29
C ASP A 39 -13.92 -18.32 0.19
N ARG A 40 -14.79 -17.30 0.25
CA ARG A 40 -16.17 -17.40 0.77
C ARG A 40 -17.24 -17.09 -0.28
N VAL A 41 -16.86 -16.88 -1.54
CA VAL A 41 -17.79 -16.44 -2.60
C VAL A 41 -18.31 -17.64 -3.40
N ALA A 42 -19.61 -17.66 -3.67
CA ALA A 42 -20.21 -18.67 -4.54
C ALA A 42 -19.67 -18.54 -5.97
N LYS A 43 -19.12 -19.63 -6.51
CA LYS A 43 -18.55 -19.68 -7.86
C LYS A 43 -19.60 -19.38 -8.92
N GLY A 44 -19.17 -18.80 -10.05
CA GLY A 44 -20.04 -18.52 -11.20
C GLY A 44 -21.03 -17.37 -11.00
N THR A 45 -21.00 -16.69 -9.84
CA THR A 45 -21.79 -15.48 -9.62
C THR A 45 -20.94 -14.27 -9.96
N SER A 46 -21.42 -13.44 -10.89
CA SER A 46 -20.77 -12.16 -11.19
C SER A 46 -20.69 -11.31 -9.94
N MET A 47 -19.52 -10.70 -9.70
CA MET A 47 -19.26 -9.90 -8.53
C MET A 47 -18.53 -8.62 -8.90
N GLN A 48 -18.71 -7.61 -8.06
CA GLN A 48 -18.04 -6.33 -8.18
C GLN A 48 -16.98 -6.18 -7.11
N ILE A 49 -15.79 -5.77 -7.52
CA ILE A 49 -14.64 -5.60 -6.63
C ILE A 49 -14.03 -4.24 -6.90
N ARG A 50 -13.58 -3.62 -5.82
CA ARG A 50 -12.98 -2.31 -5.85
C ARG A 50 -11.77 -2.29 -4.93
N GLY A 51 -10.65 -1.73 -5.41
CA GLY A 51 -9.41 -1.69 -4.66
C GLY A 51 -8.24 -1.28 -5.54
N VAL A 52 -7.04 -1.37 -4.98
CA VAL A 52 -5.79 -0.99 -5.65
C VAL A 52 -5.31 -2.13 -6.55
N TYR A 53 -5.04 -1.83 -7.82
CA TYR A 53 -4.49 -2.81 -8.76
C TYR A 53 -2.98 -3.02 -8.54
N TRP A 54 -2.61 -4.29 -8.34
CA TRP A 54 -1.24 -4.75 -8.19
C TRP A 54 -0.92 -5.74 -9.31
N PRO A 55 -0.03 -5.42 -10.27
CA PRO A 55 0.25 -6.30 -11.41
C PRO A 55 0.98 -7.58 -10.98
N HIS A 56 1.69 -7.55 -9.84
CA HIS A 56 2.39 -8.69 -9.28
C HIS A 56 2.17 -8.75 -7.77
N PHE A 57 1.28 -9.63 -7.31
CA PHE A 57 1.03 -9.80 -5.89
C PHE A 57 2.17 -10.58 -5.23
N TYR A 58 2.84 -9.96 -4.26
CA TYR A 58 4.09 -10.46 -3.67
C TYR A 58 4.00 -11.88 -3.08
N ALA A 59 2.86 -12.24 -2.50
CA ALA A 59 2.67 -13.56 -1.89
C ALA A 59 2.50 -14.68 -2.92
N VAL A 60 2.10 -14.33 -4.15
CA VAL A 60 1.74 -15.30 -5.19
C VAL A 60 2.20 -14.79 -6.57
N ARG A 61 3.49 -14.48 -6.70
CA ARG A 61 4.06 -14.09 -8.01
C ARG A 61 3.87 -15.24 -9.02
N PRO A 62 3.58 -14.96 -10.29
CA PRO A 62 3.54 -13.64 -10.94
C PRO A 62 2.14 -12.98 -10.98
N TRP A 63 1.16 -13.47 -10.22
CA TRP A 63 -0.25 -13.18 -10.48
C TRP A 63 -0.68 -11.75 -10.10
N PRO A 64 -1.47 -11.09 -10.95
CA PRO A 64 -2.07 -9.79 -10.63
C PRO A 64 -3.17 -9.93 -9.57
N ALA A 65 -3.41 -8.85 -8.82
CA ALA A 65 -4.43 -8.81 -7.79
C ALA A 65 -5.06 -7.43 -7.64
N ILE A 66 -6.27 -7.41 -7.07
CA ILE A 66 -6.82 -6.23 -6.40
C ILE A 66 -6.58 -6.36 -4.92
N VAL A 67 -5.97 -5.34 -4.31
CA VAL A 67 -5.74 -5.27 -2.86
C VAL A 67 -6.65 -4.19 -2.27
N ARG A 68 -7.33 -4.50 -1.16
CA ARG A 68 -8.21 -3.56 -0.46
C ARG A 68 -8.25 -3.82 1.03
N ILE A 69 -8.71 -2.84 1.79
CA ILE A 69 -9.11 -3.05 3.19
C ILE A 69 -10.60 -3.38 3.18
N ASN A 70 -10.96 -4.56 3.68
CA ASN A 70 -12.36 -4.97 3.73
C ASN A 70 -13.10 -4.26 4.89
N PRO A 71 -14.45 -4.33 4.95
CA PRO A 71 -15.23 -3.67 5.99
C PRO A 71 -14.92 -4.09 7.44
N SER A 72 -14.22 -5.22 7.63
CA SER A 72 -13.80 -5.72 8.95
C SER A 72 -12.41 -5.23 9.36
N ASP A 73 -11.88 -4.18 8.70
CA ASP A 73 -10.52 -3.67 8.86
C ASP A 73 -9.48 -4.80 8.69
N GLN A 74 -9.58 -5.57 7.61
CA GLN A 74 -8.60 -6.60 7.24
C GLN A 74 -8.12 -6.40 5.82
N LEU A 75 -6.81 -6.52 5.60
CA LEU A 75 -6.26 -6.51 4.25
C LEU A 75 -6.72 -7.76 3.50
N GLU A 76 -7.28 -7.53 2.32
CA GLU A 76 -7.85 -8.53 1.45
C GLU A 76 -7.22 -8.39 0.07
N PHE A 77 -6.95 -9.53 -0.56
CA PHE A 77 -6.53 -9.59 -1.95
C PHE A 77 -7.51 -10.43 -2.76
N VAL A 78 -7.65 -10.09 -4.04
CA VAL A 78 -8.38 -10.89 -5.02
C VAL A 78 -7.46 -11.10 -6.21
N LEU A 79 -7.01 -12.34 -6.42
CA LEU A 79 -6.19 -12.68 -7.57
C LEU A 79 -7.00 -12.59 -8.85
N LEU A 80 -6.39 -12.07 -9.90
CA LEU A 80 -6.96 -11.96 -11.23
C LEU A 80 -6.34 -13.01 -12.14
N THR A 81 -7.14 -13.57 -13.06
CA THR A 81 -6.64 -14.50 -14.08
C THR A 81 -5.72 -13.82 -15.07
N ASP A 82 -5.97 -12.54 -15.34
CA ASP A 82 -5.32 -11.76 -16.38
C ASP A 82 -4.85 -10.41 -15.84
N SER A 83 -3.80 -9.86 -16.46
CA SER A 83 -3.34 -8.51 -16.17
C SER A 83 -4.31 -7.48 -16.75
N LEU A 84 -4.52 -6.39 -16.03
CA LEU A 84 -5.27 -5.23 -16.51
C LEU A 84 -4.31 -4.20 -17.11
N ASP A 85 -4.76 -3.50 -18.16
CA ASP A 85 -4.07 -2.32 -18.71
C ASP A 85 -4.30 -1.11 -17.79
N VAL A 86 -3.73 -1.19 -16.59
CA VAL A 86 -3.90 -0.22 -15.50
C VAL A 86 -2.53 0.00 -14.82
N PRO A 87 -2.15 1.24 -14.49
CA PRO A 87 -0.95 1.50 -13.72
C PRO A 87 -0.97 0.82 -12.33
N HIS A 88 0.18 0.29 -11.90
CA HIS A 88 0.35 -0.21 -10.53
C HIS A 88 0.01 0.89 -9.52
N GLY A 89 -0.91 0.58 -8.60
CA GLY A 89 -1.27 1.48 -7.52
C GLY A 89 -2.51 2.32 -7.79
N ASP A 90 -3.23 2.12 -8.91
CA ASP A 90 -4.51 2.78 -9.15
C ASP A 90 -5.70 2.07 -8.51
N VAL A 91 -6.68 2.87 -8.05
CA VAL A 91 -7.95 2.35 -7.59
C VAL A 91 -8.82 2.05 -8.79
N VAL A 92 -9.20 0.79 -8.91
CA VAL A 92 -10.08 0.29 -9.96
C VAL A 92 -11.35 -0.27 -9.38
N HIS A 93 -12.43 -0.15 -10.13
CA HIS A 93 -13.66 -0.89 -9.94
C HIS A 93 -13.83 -1.85 -11.11
N LEU A 94 -13.96 -3.13 -10.79
CA LEU A 94 -14.12 -4.19 -11.77
C LEU A 94 -15.36 -5.02 -11.49
N THR A 95 -15.89 -5.60 -12.56
CA THR A 95 -16.90 -6.65 -12.54
C THR A 95 -16.30 -7.90 -13.17
N GLY A 96 -16.56 -9.06 -12.58
CA GLY A 96 -16.02 -10.31 -13.07
C GLY A 96 -16.61 -11.53 -12.37
N THR A 97 -16.18 -12.70 -12.80
CA THR A 97 -16.71 -13.98 -12.31
C THR A 97 -15.60 -14.82 -11.66
N PRO A 98 -15.83 -15.38 -10.46
CA PRO A 98 -14.87 -16.29 -9.84
C PRO A 98 -14.74 -17.60 -10.63
N VAL A 99 -13.50 -17.99 -10.92
CA VAL A 99 -13.13 -19.23 -11.62
C VAL A 99 -12.08 -20.01 -10.84
N ASP A 100 -12.01 -21.31 -11.09
CA ASP A 100 -10.94 -22.14 -10.53
C ASP A 100 -9.65 -21.93 -11.31
N GLY A 101 -8.57 -21.67 -10.59
CA GLY A 101 -7.21 -21.57 -11.10
C GLY A 101 -6.29 -22.56 -10.40
N VAL A 102 -5.14 -22.80 -11.03
CA VAL A 102 -4.05 -23.58 -10.45
C VAL A 102 -2.81 -22.71 -10.49
N ILE A 103 -2.17 -22.56 -9.34
CA ILE A 103 -0.89 -21.87 -9.24
C ILE A 103 0.18 -22.93 -9.00
N SER A 104 1.16 -22.96 -9.90
CA SER A 104 2.32 -23.83 -9.81
C SER A 104 3.51 -23.06 -9.24
N GLY A 105 4.11 -23.60 -8.18
CA GLY A 105 5.32 -23.07 -7.56
C GLY A 105 6.33 -24.20 -7.39
N GLY A 106 7.25 -24.34 -8.35
CA GLY A 106 8.22 -25.44 -8.35
C GLY A 106 7.53 -26.80 -8.51
N VAL A 107 7.61 -27.66 -7.49
CA VAL A 107 7.07 -29.03 -7.50
C VAL A 107 5.62 -29.07 -6.97
N TYR A 108 5.08 -27.96 -6.47
CA TYR A 108 3.76 -27.93 -5.84
C TYR A 108 2.74 -27.18 -6.70
N GLU A 109 1.58 -27.81 -6.89
CA GLU A 109 0.40 -27.18 -7.47
C GLU A 109 -0.63 -26.90 -6.38
N LYS A 110 -1.16 -25.68 -6.37
CA LYS A 110 -2.22 -25.27 -5.44
C LYS A 110 -3.44 -24.81 -6.23
N LYS A 111 -4.59 -25.45 -5.98
CA LYS A 111 -5.88 -24.97 -6.46
C LYS A 111 -6.27 -23.71 -5.69
N ILE A 112 -6.74 -22.70 -6.41
CA ILE A 112 -7.16 -21.41 -5.85
C ILE A 112 -8.33 -20.85 -6.66
N THR A 113 -9.19 -20.09 -6.02
CA THR A 113 -10.21 -19.31 -6.74
C THR A 113 -9.59 -17.99 -7.19
N MET A 114 -9.72 -17.68 -8.47
CA MET A 114 -9.28 -16.43 -9.10
C MET A 114 -10.48 -15.71 -9.68
N LEU A 115 -10.33 -14.43 -10.00
CA LEU A 115 -11.37 -13.67 -10.67
C LEU A 115 -11.01 -13.43 -12.13
N HIS A 116 -11.89 -13.84 -13.04
CA HIS A 116 -11.84 -13.40 -14.43
C HIS A 116 -12.53 -12.04 -14.54
N ALA A 117 -11.76 -10.99 -14.80
CA ALA A 117 -12.29 -9.64 -14.95
C ALA A 117 -12.94 -9.48 -16.33
N GLU A 118 -14.23 -9.13 -16.35
CA GLU A 118 -15.00 -8.94 -17.59
C GLU A 118 -14.99 -7.47 -18.01
N GLN A 119 -15.06 -6.56 -17.03
CA GLN A 119 -15.06 -5.12 -17.23
C GLN A 119 -14.33 -4.43 -16.08
N PHE A 120 -13.64 -3.33 -16.35
CA PHE A 120 -13.05 -2.49 -15.31
C PHE A 120 -13.08 -1.01 -15.68
N THR A 121 -13.02 -0.17 -14.66
CA THR A 121 -12.85 1.28 -14.75
C THR A 121 -11.80 1.75 -13.77
N ILE A 122 -10.97 2.70 -14.18
CA ILE A 122 -10.05 3.39 -13.28
C ILE A 122 -10.82 4.52 -12.62
N GLU A 123 -11.00 4.45 -11.31
CA GLU A 123 -11.71 5.49 -10.57
C GLU A 123 -10.78 6.58 -10.05
N ARG A 124 -9.57 6.20 -9.61
CA ARG A 124 -8.60 7.13 -9.04
C ARG A 124 -7.18 6.78 -9.48
N ALA A 125 -6.50 7.78 -10.04
CA ALA A 125 -5.10 7.71 -10.45
C ALA A 125 -4.14 7.85 -9.24
N THR A 126 -4.21 6.93 -8.28
CA THR A 126 -3.41 6.93 -7.05
C THR A 126 -1.95 6.53 -7.27
N HIS A 127 -1.59 5.91 -8.39
CA HIS A 127 -0.19 5.60 -8.74
C HIS A 127 0.73 6.82 -8.70
N LYS A 128 0.19 8.03 -8.93
CA LYS A 128 0.94 9.29 -8.88
C LYS A 128 1.55 9.57 -7.50
N VAL A 129 0.97 8.98 -6.44
CA VAL A 129 1.49 9.08 -5.08
C VAL A 129 2.85 8.39 -4.95
N LEU A 130 3.14 7.34 -5.73
CA LEU A 130 4.41 6.60 -5.63
C LEU A 130 5.63 7.50 -5.91
N ALA A 131 5.56 8.33 -6.95
CA ALA A 131 6.63 9.27 -7.27
C ALA A 131 6.79 10.35 -6.19
N ARG A 132 5.69 10.75 -5.53
CA ARG A 132 5.72 11.69 -4.41
C ARG A 132 6.32 11.04 -3.17
N ALA A 133 5.88 9.84 -2.83
CA ALA A 133 6.42 9.01 -1.75
C ALA A 133 7.91 8.81 -1.86
N HIS A 134 8.43 8.55 -3.07
CA HIS A 134 9.86 8.46 -3.26
C HIS A 134 10.59 9.77 -2.92
N ARG A 135 10.11 10.94 -3.38
CA ARG A 135 10.73 12.24 -3.09
C ARG A 135 10.65 12.61 -1.60
N ASP A 136 9.49 12.43 -1.00
CA ASP A 136 9.26 12.76 0.41
C ASP A 136 10.10 11.86 1.31
N TYR A 137 10.19 10.57 0.99
CA TYR A 137 11.10 9.64 1.64
C TYR A 137 12.56 10.09 1.51
N GLN A 138 13.05 10.40 0.31
CA GLN A 138 14.44 10.85 0.13
C GLN A 138 14.76 12.10 0.96
N THR A 139 13.81 13.02 1.07
CA THR A 139 13.97 14.26 1.85
C THR A 139 14.04 13.97 3.35
N LEU A 140 13.25 13.02 3.85
CA LEU A 140 13.07 12.77 5.28
C LEU A 140 13.86 11.57 5.81
N ARG A 141 14.42 10.73 4.93
CA ARG A 141 15.01 9.42 5.26
C ARG A 141 16.05 9.52 6.37
N GLY A 142 16.96 10.49 6.30
CA GLY A 142 18.02 10.63 7.32
C GLY A 142 17.45 10.87 8.72
N GLN A 143 16.42 11.72 8.83
CA GLN A 143 15.75 12.01 10.09
C GLN A 143 14.89 10.84 10.56
N LEU A 144 14.17 10.18 9.65
CA LEU A 144 13.34 9.02 9.95
C LEU A 144 14.19 7.85 10.46
N HIS A 145 15.28 7.55 9.74
CA HIS A 145 16.23 6.50 10.11
C HIS A 145 16.84 6.76 11.49
N ALA A 146 17.32 7.98 11.74
CA ALA A 146 17.91 8.34 13.05
C ALA A 146 16.95 8.15 14.23
N ARG A 147 15.63 8.27 14.00
CA ARG A 147 14.61 8.10 15.04
C ARG A 147 14.14 6.66 15.19
N ALA A 148 14.09 5.90 14.09
CA ALA A 148 13.45 4.58 14.06
C ALA A 148 14.43 3.41 14.20
N VAL A 149 15.73 3.61 13.95
CA VAL A 149 16.75 2.55 13.97
C VAL A 149 16.85 1.87 15.34
N GLN A 150 16.97 0.54 15.35
CA GLN A 150 17.18 -0.21 16.58
C GLN A 150 18.66 -0.14 17.02
N PRO A 151 18.97 -0.07 18.33
CA PRO A 151 20.34 -0.10 18.80
C PRO A 151 21.10 -1.33 18.27
N GLY A 152 22.25 -1.09 17.63
CA GLY A 152 23.08 -2.14 17.04
C GLY A 152 22.63 -2.66 15.67
N SER A 153 21.50 -2.17 15.15
CA SER A 153 21.05 -2.49 13.80
C SER A 153 22.04 -2.01 12.74
N LYS A 154 22.24 -2.86 11.73
CA LYS A 154 23.00 -2.55 10.51
C LYS A 154 22.11 -2.58 9.27
N LEU A 155 20.80 -2.57 9.47
CA LEU A 155 19.83 -2.64 8.39
C LEU A 155 19.96 -1.41 7.50
N ALA A 156 20.37 -1.62 6.25
CA ALA A 156 20.42 -0.56 5.27
C ALA A 156 19.00 -0.29 4.74
N TRP A 157 18.42 0.85 5.11
CA TRP A 157 17.18 1.30 4.48
C TRP A 157 17.44 1.58 2.99
N PRO A 158 16.59 1.11 2.06
CA PRO A 158 16.86 1.22 0.63
C PRO A 158 16.84 2.67 0.15
N ASP A 159 17.73 3.02 -0.78
CA ASP A 159 17.66 4.31 -1.50
C ASP A 159 16.53 4.29 -2.54
N GLN A 160 16.22 3.13 -3.11
CA GLN A 160 15.12 2.93 -4.05
C GLN A 160 14.18 1.86 -3.52
N PRO A 161 13.30 2.20 -2.56
CA PRO A 161 12.31 1.25 -2.05
C PRO A 161 11.34 0.80 -3.15
N ASP A 162 11.02 -0.50 -3.13
CA ASP A 162 9.92 -1.07 -3.90
C ASP A 162 8.60 -0.73 -3.19
N TRP A 163 7.98 0.37 -3.62
CA TRP A 163 6.78 0.88 -3.00
C TRP A 163 5.56 0.05 -3.34
N GLN A 164 4.81 -0.29 -2.30
CA GLN A 164 3.46 -0.82 -2.36
C GLN A 164 2.47 0.30 -2.03
N LEU A 165 1.25 0.18 -2.54
CA LEU A 165 0.21 1.18 -2.34
C LEU A 165 -1.07 0.50 -1.87
N ILE A 166 -1.63 1.01 -0.78
CA ILE A 166 -2.96 0.68 -0.30
C ILE A 166 -3.78 1.96 -0.17
N VAL A 167 -5.10 1.82 -0.28
CA VAL A 167 -6.03 2.93 -0.05
C VAL A 167 -6.97 2.53 1.09
N ASP A 168 -7.03 3.38 2.12
CA ASP A 168 -7.97 3.26 3.23
C ASP A 168 -9.06 4.31 3.05
N GLU A 169 -10.14 3.89 2.43
CA GLU A 169 -11.23 4.78 2.06
C GLU A 169 -12.06 5.23 3.25
N LYS A 170 -12.15 4.38 4.28
CA LYS A 170 -12.85 4.71 5.54
C LYS A 170 -12.22 5.93 6.20
N ARG A 171 -10.90 6.06 6.08
CA ARG A 171 -10.12 7.18 6.63
C ARG A 171 -9.75 8.23 5.58
N ALA A 172 -10.16 8.02 4.32
CA ALA A 172 -9.83 8.87 3.18
C ALA A 172 -8.31 9.11 3.03
N THR A 173 -7.51 8.04 3.12
CA THR A 173 -6.05 8.10 2.99
C THR A 173 -5.51 7.17 1.91
N VAL A 174 -4.38 7.57 1.32
CA VAL A 174 -3.51 6.71 0.49
C VAL A 174 -2.24 6.44 1.28
N VAL A 175 -1.85 5.18 1.36
CA VAL A 175 -0.65 4.78 2.09
C VAL A 175 0.34 4.15 1.11
N ALA A 176 1.46 4.84 0.90
CA ALA A 176 2.62 4.27 0.22
C ALA A 176 3.51 3.62 1.29
N LEU A 177 3.81 2.34 1.13
CA LEU A 177 4.59 1.59 2.10
C LEU A 177 5.70 0.77 1.45
N PHE A 178 6.80 0.59 2.17
CA PHE A 178 7.81 -0.41 1.82
C PHE A 178 8.26 -1.12 3.09
N GLY A 179 8.77 -2.34 2.90
CA GLY A 179 9.49 -3.08 3.91
C GLY A 179 10.91 -3.39 3.43
N ALA A 180 11.86 -3.46 4.35
CA ALA A 180 13.21 -3.94 4.09
C ALA A 180 13.69 -4.79 5.28
N ALA A 181 14.58 -5.74 5.02
CA ALA A 181 15.04 -6.62 6.08
C ALA A 181 16.43 -7.21 5.79
N ASP A 182 17.18 -7.50 6.85
CA ASP A 182 18.43 -8.26 6.81
C ASP A 182 18.28 -9.57 7.58
N LEU A 183 19.37 -10.21 8.04
CA LEU A 183 19.26 -11.45 8.80
C LEU A 183 18.55 -11.26 10.16
N MET A 184 18.79 -10.13 10.83
CA MET A 184 18.44 -9.92 12.23
C MET A 184 17.31 -8.90 12.42
N TYR A 185 17.19 -7.93 11.52
CA TYR A 185 16.30 -6.79 11.64
C TYR A 185 15.38 -6.66 10.42
N ALA A 186 14.23 -6.04 10.64
CA ALA A 186 13.30 -5.64 9.60
C ALA A 186 12.79 -4.23 9.89
N VAL A 187 12.39 -3.52 8.83
CA VAL A 187 11.78 -2.20 8.91
C VAL A 187 10.57 -2.14 8.00
N ASP A 188 9.52 -1.49 8.47
CA ASP A 188 8.39 -1.02 7.69
C ASP A 188 8.30 0.50 7.78
N VAL A 189 8.12 1.16 6.63
CA VAL A 189 7.86 2.59 6.55
C VAL A 189 6.55 2.82 5.80
N ASN A 190 5.67 3.66 6.35
CA ASN A 190 4.41 4.06 5.72
C ASN A 190 4.35 5.59 5.61
N LEU A 191 4.20 6.10 4.39
CA LEU A 191 3.89 7.49 4.11
C LEU A 191 2.40 7.61 3.84
N VAL A 192 1.70 8.38 4.66
CA VAL A 192 0.23 8.50 4.65
C VAL A 192 -0.17 9.86 4.10
N TYR A 193 -0.90 9.81 2.99
CA TYR A 193 -1.37 10.98 2.27
C TYR A 193 -2.88 11.10 2.41
N ASP A 194 -3.38 12.33 2.42
CA ASP A 194 -4.82 12.55 2.25
C ASP A 194 -5.25 12.14 0.83
N LEU A 195 -6.40 11.47 0.69
CA LEU A 195 -6.82 10.88 -0.59
C LEU A 195 -7.17 11.94 -1.66
N GLN A 196 -7.54 13.16 -1.26
CA GLN A 196 -8.04 14.18 -2.18
C GLN A 196 -6.91 15.05 -2.75
N GLY A 197 -6.11 15.64 -1.88
CA GLY A 197 -5.00 16.54 -2.19
C GLY A 197 -3.64 15.85 -2.26
N GLN A 198 -3.53 14.58 -1.84
CA GLN A 198 -2.29 13.81 -1.82
C GLN A 198 -1.16 14.56 -1.09
N LYS A 199 -1.50 15.29 -0.03
CA LYS A 199 -0.57 15.93 0.89
C LYS A 199 -0.14 14.90 1.93
N LEU A 200 1.16 14.80 2.17
CA LEU A 200 1.70 13.98 3.24
C LEU A 200 1.20 14.51 4.59
N GLN A 201 0.53 13.66 5.37
CA GLN A 201 -0.03 14.00 6.67
C GLN A 201 0.74 13.32 7.79
N GLU A 202 1.03 12.04 7.62
CA GLU A 202 1.65 11.21 8.66
C GLU A 202 2.73 10.30 8.08
N ILE A 203 3.69 9.95 8.92
CA ILE A 203 4.77 9.01 8.61
C ILE A 203 4.85 8.02 9.76
N TYR A 204 4.78 6.74 9.42
CA TYR A 204 4.99 5.65 10.36
C TYR A 204 6.29 4.94 10.01
N ALA A 205 7.11 4.65 11.02
CA ALA A 205 8.34 3.89 10.87
C ALA A 205 8.51 2.92 12.05
N HIS A 206 8.71 1.65 11.74
CA HIS A 206 8.93 0.61 12.73
C HIS A 206 10.07 -0.28 12.27
N GLU A 207 11.21 -0.19 12.96
CA GLU A 207 12.30 -1.15 12.83
C GLU A 207 12.29 -2.06 14.07
N TRP A 208 12.43 -3.37 13.87
CA TRP A 208 12.37 -4.36 14.94
C TRP A 208 13.36 -5.51 14.72
N PHE A 209 13.66 -6.22 15.81
CA PHE A 209 14.44 -7.45 15.76
C PHE A 209 13.53 -8.62 15.38
N LYS A 210 13.91 -9.43 14.39
CA LYS A 210 13.04 -10.50 13.83
C LYS A 210 12.65 -11.61 14.82
N GLY A 211 13.30 -11.70 15.98
CA GLY A 211 12.98 -12.65 17.04
C GLY A 211 12.03 -12.12 18.12
N GLU A 212 11.50 -10.90 17.96
CA GLU A 212 10.46 -10.30 18.81
C GLU A 212 9.04 -10.75 18.45
#